data_AF-A0A0L6CR04-F1
#
_entry.id   AF-A0A0L6CR04-F1
#
_cell.length_a   1.000
_cell.length_b   1.000
_cell.length_c   1.000
_cell.angle_alpha   90.00
_cell.angle_beta   90.00
_cell.angle_gamma   90.00
#
_symmetry.space_group_name_H-M   'P 1'
#
loop_
_entity.id
_entity.type
_entity.pdbx_description
1 polymer ?
#
loop_
_entity_poly.entity_id
_entity_poly.type
_entity_poly.pdbx_seq_one_letter_code
_entity_poly.pdbx_strand_id
1 'polypeptide(L)' 'MAHIILEALSNRPMTRKELVAHIAAKRPDVPHERVYWRTASALNKLRVKGVVKREGRMWLAQ' A
#
# COMPACT_ATOMS: atom_id res chain seq x y z
N MET A 1 -0.76 -5.33 -7.65
CA MET A 1 -0.37 -4.59 -6.42
C MET A 1 -1.26 -3.37 -6.21
N ALA A 2 -1.45 -2.51 -7.21
CA ALA A 2 -2.26 -1.30 -7.10
C ALA A 2 -3.70 -1.53 -6.60
N HIS A 3 -4.43 -2.49 -7.17
CA HIS A 3 -5.82 -2.78 -6.75
C HIS A 3 -5.95 -3.11 -5.25
N ILE A 4 -5.10 -3.98 -4.72
CA ILE A 4 -5.13 -4.37 -3.29
C ILE A 4 -4.80 -3.19 -2.38
N ILE A 5 -3.87 -2.32 -2.80
CA ILE A 5 -3.52 -1.11 -2.05
C ILE A 5 -4.70 -0.13 -2.03
N LEU A 6 -5.34 0.09 -3.17
CA LEU A 6 -6.48 0.99 -3.28
C LEU A 6 -7.66 0.47 -2.46
N GLU A 7 -8.01 -0.82 -2.59
CA GLU A 7 -9.03 -1.46 -1.77
C GLU A 7 -8.76 -1.31 -0.26
N ALA A 8 -7.51 -1.49 0.17
CA ALA A 8 -7.13 -1.29 1.57
C ALA A 8 -7.31 0.17 2.01
N LEU A 9 -6.89 1.12 1.17
CA LEU A 9 -6.95 2.56 1.46
C LEU A 9 -8.36 3.16 1.35
N SER A 10 -9.24 2.56 0.54
CA SER A 10 -10.66 2.95 0.45
C SER A 10 -11.42 2.65 1.73
N ASN A 11 -11.01 1.64 2.50
CA ASN A 11 -11.63 1.32 3.78
C ASN A 11 -11.18 2.26 4.90
N ARG A 12 -9.88 2.54 4.98
CA ARG A 12 -9.30 3.48 5.94
C ARG A 12 -7.91 3.95 5.52
N PRO A 13 -7.48 5.14 5.97
CA PRO A 13 -6.07 5.50 5.94
C PRO A 13 -5.21 4.46 6.65
N MET A 14 -4.07 4.12 6.04
CA MET A 14 -3.13 3.14 6.59
C MET A 14 -1.70 3.62 6.46
N THR A 15 -0.86 3.25 7.42
CA THR A 15 0.59 3.39 7.28
C THR A 15 1.13 2.38 6.27
N ARG A 16 2.33 2.65 5.75
CA ARG A 16 3.03 1.67 4.89
C ARG A 16 3.21 0.32 5.59
N LYS A 17 3.48 0.31 6.91
CA LYS A 17 3.67 -0.93 7.67
C LYS A 17 2.37 -1.75 7.71
N GLU A 18 1.24 -1.10 7.99
CA GLU A 18 -0.07 -1.76 7.98
C GLU A 18 -0.45 -2.27 6.58
N LEU A 19 -0.21 -1.48 5.53
CA LEU A 19 -0.44 -1.94 4.15
C LEU A 19 0.39 -3.18 3.80
N VAL A 20 1.66 -3.21 4.20
CA VAL A 20 2.54 -4.36 3.95
C VAL A 20 2.04 -5.58 4.72
N ALA A 21 1.66 -5.43 5.99
CA ALA A 21 1.09 -6.53 6.79
C ALA A 21 -0.22 -7.05 6.19
N HIS A 22 -1.13 -6.16 5.79
CA HIS A 22 -2.39 -6.51 5.13
C HIS A 22 -2.18 -7.28 3.83
N ILE A 23 -1.23 -6.84 3.00
CA ILE A 23 -0.94 -7.50 1.72
C ILE A 23 -0.20 -8.83 1.94
N ALA A 24 0.71 -8.90 2.92
CA ALA A 24 1.41 -10.14 3.26
C ALA A 24 0.44 -11.21 3.77
N ALA A 25 -0.55 -10.83 4.59
CA ALA A 25 -1.61 -11.73 5.02
C ALA A 25 -2.44 -12.28 3.85
N LYS A 26 -2.68 -11.46 2.82
CA LYS A 26 -3.38 -11.89 1.59
C LYS A 26 -2.49 -12.67 0.60
N ARG A 27 -1.17 -12.70 0.80
CA ARG A 27 -0.19 -13.31 -0.11
C ARG A 27 0.92 -14.01 0.67
N PRO A 28 0.61 -15.09 1.42
CA PRO A 28 1.59 -15.79 2.24
C PRO A 28 2.75 -16.37 1.42
N ASP A 29 2.53 -16.66 0.13
CA ASP A 29 3.55 -17.22 -0.77
C ASP A 29 4.64 -16.21 -1.17
N VAL A 30 4.44 -14.92 -0.88
CA VAL A 30 5.40 -13.87 -1.25
C VAL A 30 6.20 -13.48 0.00
N PRO A 31 7.55 -13.55 -0.05
CA PRO A 31 8.38 -13.12 1.07
C PRO A 31 8.05 -11.70 1.50
N HIS A 32 7.95 -11.48 2.81
CA HIS A 32 7.54 -10.20 3.40
C HIS A 32 8.39 -9.02 2.88
N GLU A 33 9.70 -9.21 2.74
CA GLU A 33 10.60 -8.21 2.17
C GLU A 33 10.21 -7.82 0.74
N ARG A 34 9.86 -8.81 -0.09
CA ARG A 34 9.41 -8.58 -1.46
C ARG A 34 8.06 -7.85 -1.48
N VAL A 35 7.16 -8.14 -0.53
CA VAL A 35 5.90 -7.39 -0.36
C VAL A 35 6.22 -5.93 -0.01
N TYR A 36 7.13 -5.69 0.93
CA TYR A 36 7.52 -4.35 1.35
C TYR A 36 8.00 -3.48 0.18
N TRP A 37 8.96 -3.97 -0.60
CA TRP A 37 9.51 -3.24 -1.75
C TRP A 37 8.46 -2.99 -2.84
N ARG A 38 7.63 -3.99 -3.13
CA ARG A 38 6.55 -3.87 -4.13
C ARG A 38 5.50 -2.86 -3.69
N THR A 39 5.12 -2.85 -2.42
CA THR A 39 4.17 -1.88 -1.85
C THR A 39 4.74 -0.47 -1.89
N ALA A 40 6.01 -0.28 -1.51
CA ALA A 40 6.67 1.02 -1.58
C ALA A 40 6.72 1.56 -3.02
N SER A 41 7.11 0.72 -3.99
CA SER A 41 7.14 1.10 -5.41
C SER A 41 5.73 1.45 -5.94
N ALA A 42 4.72 0.65 -5.60
CA ALA A 42 3.35 0.89 -6.03
C ALA A 42 2.77 2.18 -5.43
N LEU A 43 3.00 2.45 -4.14
CA LEU A 43 2.56 3.69 -3.50
C LEU A 43 3.19 4.92 -4.15
N ASN A 44 4.49 4.87 -4.50
CA ASN A 44 5.13 5.99 -5.18
C ASN A 44 4.52 6.22 -6.58
N LYS A 45 4.25 5.15 -7.34
CA LYS A 45 3.58 5.26 -8.65
C LYS A 45 2.16 5.82 -8.54
N LEU A 46 1.38 5.36 -7.56
CA LEU A 46 0.02 5.85 -7.34
C LEU A 46 0.00 7.31 -6.88
N ARG A 47 0.99 7.72 -6.07
CA ARG A 47 1.17 9.11 -5.63
C ARG A 47 1.45 10.04 -6.79
N VAL A 48 2.38 9.65 -7.68
CA VAL A 48 2.71 10.43 -8.88
C VAL A 48 1.50 10.59 -9.79
N LYS A 49 0.61 9.60 -9.82
CA LYS A 49 -0.66 9.65 -10.57
C LYS A 49 -1.79 10.42 -9.86
N GLY A 50 -1.57 10.95 -8.66
CA GLY A 50 -2.60 11.64 -7.88
C GLY A 50 -3.72 10.73 -7.35
N VAL A 51 -3.53 9.41 -7.34
CA VAL A 51 -4.56 8.45 -6.89
C VAL A 51 -4.50 8.22 -5.39
N VAL A 52 -3.33 8.45 -4.78
CA VAL A 52 -3.15 8.35 -3.33
C VAL A 52 -2.35 9.54 -2.82
N LYS A 53 -2.67 9.99 -1.61
CA LYS A 53 -1.95 11.06 -0.91
C LYS A 53 -1.19 10.49 0.28
N ARG A 54 -0.04 11.08 0.59
CA ARG A 54 0.72 10.78 1.81
C ARG A 54 0.58 11.94 2.78
N GLU A 55 0.04 11.67 3.95
CA GLU A 55 -0.06 12.63 5.07
C GLU A 55 0.76 12.10 6.24
N GLY A 56 1.96 12.66 6.39
CA GLY A 56 2.95 12.17 7.35
C GLY A 56 3.35 10.71 7.08
N ARG A 57 2.88 9.80 7.94
CA ARG A 57 3.11 8.35 7.84
C ARG A 57 1.92 7.58 7.22
N MET A 58 0.77 8.24 7.08
CA MET A 58 -0.45 7.67 6.54
C MET A 58 -0.51 7.83 5.02
N TRP A 59 -1.15 6.85 4.39
CA TRP A 59 -1.56 6.89 3.00
C TRP A 59 -3.08 6.92 2.94
N LEU A 60 -3.61 7.71 2.02
CA LEU A 60 -5.04 7.88 1.79
C LEU A 60 -5.34 7.66 0.31
N ALA A 61 -6.48 7.05 0.00
CA ALA A 61 -7.03 7.10 -1.35
C ALA A 61 -7.55 8.53 -1.62
N GLN A 62 -7.32 9.03 -2.83
CA GLN A 62 -7.95 10.26 -3.33
C GLN A 62 -9.25 9.96 -4.06
#